data_AF-A0A644U7B6-F1
#
_entry.id   AF-A0A644U7B6-F1
#
_cell.length_a   1.000
_cell.length_b   1.000
_cell.length_c   1.000
_cell.angle_alpha   90.00
_cell.angle_beta   90.00
_cell.angle_gamma   90.00
#
_symmetry.space_group_name_H-M   'P 1'
#
loop_
_entity.id
_entity.type
_entity.pdbx_description
1 polymer ?
#
loop_
_entity_poly.entity_id
_entity_poly.type
_entity_poly.pdbx_seq_one_letter_code
_entity_poly.pdbx_strand_id
1 'polypeptide(L)'
;MMMRAPALIFAAMLATATPAFAATDVLTVDFGFFPQGTTCKIFNTTGKVTMRTGREIEFKIKGDTAKVAFRCSQPDGRTFEVNAGALLPQGDHRRVSMQINQDDHAHVLWDDGGLRKAIVPGILVWR
;
A
#
# COMPACT_ATOMS: atom_id res chain seq x y z
N MET A 1 -4.49 -11.05 -68.32
CA MET A 1 -5.53 -10.69 -67.34
C MET A 1 -5.05 -11.09 -65.95
N MET A 2 -4.85 -10.11 -65.09
CA MET A 2 -4.45 -10.27 -63.69
C MET A 2 -5.65 -10.74 -62.86
N MET A 3 -5.44 -11.70 -61.96
CA MET A 3 -6.28 -11.84 -60.77
C MET A 3 -5.39 -12.21 -59.59
N ARG A 4 -5.07 -11.18 -58.79
CA ARG A 4 -4.47 -11.27 -57.46
C ARG A 4 -5.59 -11.62 -56.49
N ALA A 5 -5.47 -12.73 -55.76
CA ALA A 5 -6.30 -13.00 -54.59
C ALA A 5 -5.55 -12.53 -53.33
N PRO A 6 -6.17 -11.75 -52.43
CA PRO A 6 -5.50 -11.13 -51.30
C PRO A 6 -5.35 -12.10 -50.13
N ALA A 7 -4.18 -12.03 -49.48
CA ALA A 7 -3.87 -12.72 -48.23
C ALA A 7 -4.76 -12.17 -47.09
N LEU A 8 -5.57 -13.04 -46.49
CA LEU A 8 -6.28 -12.77 -45.24
C LEU A 8 -5.31 -12.94 -44.07
N ILE A 9 -4.70 -11.82 -43.67
CA ILE A 9 -3.94 -11.73 -42.41
C ILE A 9 -4.97 -11.58 -41.28
N PHE A 10 -5.24 -12.68 -40.57
CA PHE A 10 -5.93 -12.64 -39.27
C PHE A 10 -4.96 -12.07 -38.24
N ALA A 11 -5.03 -10.77 -37.97
CA ALA A 11 -4.30 -10.14 -36.87
C ALA A 11 -5.01 -10.48 -35.55
N ALA A 12 -4.43 -11.39 -34.77
CA ALA A 12 -4.84 -11.67 -33.40
C ALA A 12 -4.54 -10.46 -32.51
N MET A 13 -5.56 -9.66 -32.19
CA MET A 13 -5.48 -8.70 -31.09
C MET A 13 -5.57 -9.47 -29.77
N LEU A 14 -4.43 -9.94 -29.27
CA LEU A 14 -4.26 -10.24 -27.85
C LEU A 14 -4.30 -8.92 -27.09
N ALA A 15 -5.49 -8.45 -26.76
CA ALA A 15 -5.66 -7.44 -25.72
C ALA A 15 -5.17 -8.07 -24.42
N THR A 16 -3.92 -7.80 -24.04
CA THR A 16 -3.46 -8.03 -22.68
C THR A 16 -4.32 -7.16 -21.78
N ALA A 17 -5.36 -7.76 -21.19
CA ALA A 17 -6.10 -7.13 -20.11
C ALA A 17 -5.09 -6.84 -19.02
N THR A 18 -4.60 -5.60 -18.96
CA THR A 18 -3.82 -5.13 -17.82
C THR A 18 -4.73 -5.33 -16.61
N PRO A 19 -4.33 -6.15 -15.63
CA PRO A 19 -5.14 -6.28 -14.43
C PRO A 19 -5.36 -4.87 -13.88
N ALA A 20 -6.63 -4.49 -13.72
CA ALA A 20 -6.96 -3.29 -12.99
C ALA A 20 -6.33 -3.47 -11.60
N PHE A 21 -5.36 -2.62 -11.27
CA PHE A 21 -4.73 -2.65 -9.97
C PHE A 21 -5.84 -2.48 -8.93
N ALA A 22 -6.02 -3.52 -8.12
CA ALA A 22 -6.66 -3.51 -6.81
C ALA A 22 -6.58 -2.10 -6.18
N ALA A 23 -7.74 -1.43 -6.08
CA ALA A 23 -7.79 -0.10 -5.51
C ALA A 23 -8.09 -0.18 -4.02
N THR A 24 -7.36 0.59 -3.22
CA THR A 24 -7.72 0.86 -1.84
C THR A 24 -8.05 2.33 -1.69
N ASP A 25 -9.33 2.66 -1.50
CA ASP A 25 -9.74 4.08 -1.42
C ASP A 25 -9.24 4.75 -0.14
N VAL A 26 -9.18 3.99 0.96
CA VAL A 26 -8.79 4.50 2.27
C VAL A 26 -7.83 3.53 2.94
N LEU A 27 -6.64 4.04 3.27
CA LEU A 27 -5.64 3.35 4.07
C LEU A 27 -5.46 4.09 5.40
N THR A 28 -5.67 3.39 6.51
CA THR A 28 -5.26 3.85 7.84
C THR A 28 -4.00 3.09 8.25
N VAL A 29 -2.97 3.80 8.72
CA VAL A 29 -1.71 3.24 9.19
C VAL A 29 -1.39 3.78 10.57
N ASP A 30 -1.25 2.88 11.53
CA ASP A 30 -0.90 3.17 12.93
C ASP A 30 0.50 2.64 13.22
N PHE A 31 1.38 3.48 13.76
CA PHE A 31 2.69 3.07 14.25
C PHE A 31 2.58 2.76 15.76
N GLY A 32 2.43 1.48 16.06
CA GLY A 32 2.24 0.93 17.40
C GLY A 32 3.55 0.56 18.09
N PHE A 33 3.60 0.78 19.41
CA PHE A 33 4.70 0.34 20.28
C PHE A 33 6.10 0.87 19.91
N PHE A 34 6.19 2.00 19.21
CA PHE A 34 7.46 2.69 18.97
C PHE A 34 7.84 3.61 20.15
N PRO A 35 9.12 3.93 20.37
CA PRO A 35 9.55 4.83 21.43
C PRO A 35 8.91 6.20 21.29
N GLN A 36 8.56 6.82 22.43
CA GLN A 36 8.03 8.17 22.45
C GLN A 36 9.02 9.14 21.80
N GLY A 37 8.54 10.01 20.91
CA GLY A 37 9.38 10.91 20.11
C GLY A 37 9.78 10.35 18.75
N THR A 38 9.37 9.12 18.41
CA THR A 38 9.41 8.65 17.03
C THR A 38 8.59 9.59 16.14
N THR A 39 9.15 9.95 14.98
CA THR A 39 8.46 10.79 13.99
C THR A 39 8.45 10.09 12.64
N CYS A 40 7.37 10.24 11.87
CA CYS A 40 7.22 9.61 10.57
C CYS A 40 6.81 10.63 9.52
N LYS A 41 7.38 10.51 8.32
CA LYS A 41 7.01 11.28 7.13
C LYS A 41 6.46 10.33 6.07
N ILE A 42 5.33 10.69 5.50
CA ILE A 42 4.71 9.97 4.39
C ILE A 42 5.27 10.47 3.04
N PHE A 43 5.37 9.58 2.07
CA PHE A 43 5.74 9.89 0.69
C PHE A 43 5.02 8.97 -0.31
N ASN A 44 5.19 9.25 -1.61
CA ASN A 44 4.60 8.50 -2.73
C ASN A 44 3.06 8.44 -2.71
N THR A 45 2.42 9.53 -2.29
CA THR A 45 0.97 9.69 -2.40
C THR A 45 0.62 11.11 -2.80
N THR A 46 -0.37 11.22 -3.68
CA THR A 46 -1.08 12.47 -4.02
C THR A 46 -2.43 12.57 -3.30
N GLY A 47 -2.79 11.55 -2.51
CA GLY A 47 -4.05 11.45 -1.78
C GLY A 47 -4.14 12.45 -0.62
N LYS A 48 -5.36 12.60 -0.10
CA LYS A 48 -5.58 13.44 1.09
C LYS A 48 -5.07 12.70 2.33
N VAL A 49 -4.09 13.28 3.00
CA VAL A 49 -3.51 12.74 4.23
C VAL A 49 -4.06 13.51 5.44
N THR A 50 -4.43 12.78 6.48
CA THR A 50 -4.70 13.31 7.83
C THR A 50 -3.80 12.57 8.80
N MET A 51 -3.09 13.30 9.66
CA MET A 51 -2.19 12.73 10.66
C MET A 51 -2.69 13.08 12.06
N ARG A 52 -2.60 12.13 12.97
CA ARG A 52 -2.86 12.35 14.40
C ARG A 52 -1.70 11.75 15.19
N THR A 53 -1.27 12.48 16.22
CA THR A 53 -0.23 12.01 17.12
C THR A 53 -0.79 12.04 18.54
N GLY A 54 -0.71 10.89 19.22
CA GLY A 54 -1.12 10.73 20.61
C GLY A 54 -0.22 9.69 21.27
N ARG A 55 -0.83 8.60 21.75
CA ARG A 55 -0.07 7.41 22.19
C ARG A 55 0.63 6.72 21.01
N GLU A 56 0.02 6.78 19.84
CA GLU A 56 0.51 6.22 18.57
C GLU A 56 0.52 7.33 17.50
N ILE A 57 1.20 7.06 16.39
CA ILE A 57 1.19 7.93 15.21
C ILE A 57 0.24 7.30 14.20
N GLU A 58 -0.90 7.95 13.95
CA GLU A 58 -1.95 7.49 13.03
C GLU A 58 -1.93 8.35 11.76
N PHE A 59 -1.90 7.69 10.61
CA PHE A 59 -2.09 8.30 9.30
C PHE A 59 -3.35 7.74 8.66
N LYS A 60 -4.21 8.63 8.16
CA LYS A 60 -5.34 8.28 7.31
C LYS A 60 -5.15 8.89 5.93
N ILE A 61 -5.05 8.04 4.93
CA ILE A 61 -4.84 8.38 3.52
C ILE A 61 -6.12 8.05 2.76
N LYS A 62 -6.60 8.99 1.95
CA LYS A 62 -7.73 8.77 1.04
C LYS A 62 -7.28 9.03 -0.40
N GLY A 63 -7.47 8.05 -1.29
CA GLY A 63 -7.10 8.10 -2.71
C GLY A 63 -5.87 7.25 -3.03
N ASP A 64 -4.83 7.86 -3.58
CA ASP A 64 -3.58 7.24 -4.06
C ASP A 64 -2.81 6.49 -2.96
N THR A 65 -3.20 5.24 -2.69
CA THR A 65 -2.68 4.41 -1.58
C THR A 65 -1.66 3.36 -2.01
N ALA A 66 -1.69 2.93 -3.28
CA ALA A 66 -0.95 1.76 -3.76
C ALA A 66 0.57 1.86 -3.62
N LYS A 67 1.12 3.08 -3.51
CA LYS A 67 2.56 3.33 -3.39
C LYS A 67 2.94 4.04 -2.09
N VAL A 68 1.98 4.23 -1.18
CA VAL A 68 2.21 4.93 0.10
C VAL A 68 3.37 4.28 0.83
N ALA A 69 4.31 5.11 1.26
CA ALA A 69 5.43 4.68 2.05
C ALA A 69 5.76 5.70 3.12
N PHE A 70 6.46 5.25 4.16
CA PHE A 70 6.82 6.05 5.33
C PHE A 70 8.31 5.96 5.59
N ARG A 71 8.89 7.07 6.03
CA ARG A 71 10.23 7.13 6.60
C ARG A 71 10.11 7.66 8.01
N CYS A 72 10.61 6.92 8.97
CA CYS A 72 10.52 7.26 10.38
C CYS A 72 11.90 7.39 11.01
N SER A 73 11.99 8.26 12.01
CA SER A 73 13.19 8.48 12.83
C SER A 73 12.85 8.27 14.29
N GLN A 74 13.62 7.43 14.96
CA GLN A 74 13.52 7.18 16.38
C GLN A 74 14.35 8.20 17.18
N PRO A 75 14.04 8.40 18.48
CA PRO A 75 14.78 9.34 19.34
C PRO A 75 16.28 9.02 19.49
N ASP A 76 16.67 7.76 19.29
CA ASP A 76 18.07 7.31 19.33
C ASP A 76 18.84 7.58 18.02
N GLY A 77 18.19 8.20 17.03
CA GLY A 77 18.76 8.53 15.73
C GLY A 77 18.60 7.44 14.66
N ARG A 78 18.15 6.24 15.01
CA ARG A 78 17.91 5.18 14.02
C ARG A 78 16.74 5.56 13.11
N THR A 79 16.82 5.13 11.85
CA THR A 79 15.76 5.39 10.88
C THR A 79 15.29 4.11 10.22
N PHE A 80 14.04 4.09 9.80
CA PHE A 80 13.50 2.98 9.03
C PHE A 80 12.50 3.47 7.97
N GLU A 81 12.32 2.66 6.93
CA GLU A 81 11.31 2.87 5.91
C GLU A 81 10.32 1.69 5.87
N VAL A 82 9.07 1.98 5.53
CA VAL A 82 8.02 0.97 5.28
C VAL A 82 7.27 1.31 4.01
N ASN A 83 7.14 0.35 3.09
CA ASN A 83 6.31 0.47 1.90
C ASN A 83 4.91 -0.11 2.16
N ALA A 84 4.05 0.68 2.82
CA ALA A 84 2.72 0.24 3.23
C ALA A 84 1.81 -0.12 2.04
N GLY A 85 1.96 0.56 0.90
CA GLY A 85 1.20 0.26 -0.32
C GLY A 85 1.46 -1.17 -0.83
N ALA A 86 2.69 -1.68 -0.69
CA ALA A 86 3.02 -3.05 -1.07
C ALA A 86 2.44 -4.13 -0.14
N LEU A 87 1.93 -3.73 1.03
CA LEU A 87 1.34 -4.64 2.02
C LEU A 87 -0.19 -4.71 1.90
N LEU A 88 -0.78 -3.96 0.97
CA LEU A 88 -2.23 -3.98 0.74
C LEU A 88 -2.69 -5.38 0.28
N PRO A 89 -3.85 -5.85 0.74
CA PRO A 89 -4.44 -7.09 0.25
C PRO A 89 -4.74 -6.98 -1.25
N GLN A 90 -4.64 -8.10 -1.96
CA GLN A 90 -5.02 -8.18 -3.37
C GLN A 90 -6.54 -8.07 -3.52
N GLY A 91 -7.01 -7.33 -4.54
CA GLY A 91 -8.43 -7.10 -4.81
C GLY A 91 -8.89 -5.66 -4.53
N ASP A 92 -10.14 -5.35 -4.88
CA ASP A 92 -10.70 -4.01 -4.66
C ASP A 92 -11.26 -3.88 -3.24
N HIS A 93 -10.52 -3.18 -2.38
CA HIS A 93 -10.81 -3.08 -0.95
C HIS A 93 -10.97 -1.63 -0.56
N ARG A 94 -12.22 -1.19 -0.39
CA ARG A 94 -12.54 0.21 -0.07
C ARG A 94 -11.77 0.76 1.15
N ARG A 95 -11.52 -0.08 2.16
CA ARG A 95 -10.86 0.33 3.40
C ARG A 95 -9.92 -0.75 3.90
N VAL A 96 -8.70 -0.33 4.20
CA VAL A 96 -7.68 -1.17 4.83
C VAL A 96 -7.10 -0.42 6.03
N SER A 97 -6.97 -1.12 7.15
CA SER A 97 -6.27 -0.63 8.34
C SER A 97 -5.02 -1.45 8.57
N MET A 98 -3.94 -0.79 8.97
CA MET A 98 -2.65 -1.41 9.21
C MET A 98 -2.06 -0.91 10.52
N GLN A 99 -1.66 -1.83 11.39
CA GLN A 99 -0.81 -1.50 12.53
C GLN A 99 0.60 -2.01 12.24
N ILE A 100 1.57 -1.09 12.18
CA ILE A 100 2.99 -1.37 12.04
C ILE A 100 3.61 -1.33 13.43
N ASN A 101 4.31 -2.39 13.81
CA ASN A 101 4.93 -2.53 15.13
C ASN A 101 6.45 -2.51 15.04
N GLN A 102 7.09 -2.15 16.17
CA GLN A 102 8.55 -2.11 16.28
C GLN A 102 9.21 -3.50 16.17
N ASP A 103 8.46 -4.58 16.37
CA ASP A 103 8.91 -5.97 16.24
C ASP A 103 9.01 -6.46 14.78
N ASP A 104 8.97 -5.55 13.82
CA ASP A 104 9.11 -5.81 12.38
C ASP A 104 7.92 -6.56 11.74
N HIS A 105 6.72 -6.33 12.28
CA HIS A 105 5.48 -6.88 11.73
C HIS A 105 4.43 -5.80 11.43
N ALA A 106 3.62 -6.07 10.42
CA ALA A 106 2.40 -5.32 10.12
C ALA A 106 1.17 -6.21 10.29
N HIS A 107 0.18 -5.74 11.04
CA HIS A 107 -1.15 -6.35 11.13
C HIS A 107 -2.08 -5.63 10.15
N VAL A 108 -2.49 -6.31 9.08
CA VAL A 108 -3.33 -5.73 8.03
C VAL A 108 -4.75 -6.26 8.18
N LEU A 109 -5.74 -5.37 8.22
CA LEU A 109 -7.16 -5.70 8.38
C LEU A 109 -7.99 -5.05 7.28
N TRP A 110 -8.95 -5.80 6.75
CA TRP A 110 -9.90 -5.34 5.73
C TRP A 110 -11.22 -6.10 5.83
N ASP A 111 -12.24 -5.64 5.12
CA ASP A 111 -13.56 -6.27 5.05
C ASP A 111 -13.78 -6.83 3.64
N ASP A 112 -14.11 -8.12 3.56
CA ASP A 112 -14.43 -8.84 2.33
C ASP A 112 -15.61 -9.79 2.58
N GLY A 113 -16.78 -9.18 2.86
CA GLY A 113 -17.97 -9.89 3.33
C GLY A 113 -17.83 -10.40 4.77
N GLY A 114 -16.94 -9.78 5.55
CA GLY A 114 -16.51 -10.20 6.87
C GLY A 114 -15.08 -9.72 7.16
N LEU A 115 -14.75 -9.54 8.45
CA LEU A 115 -13.44 -9.06 8.88
C LEU A 115 -12.35 -10.09 8.54
N ARG A 116 -11.34 -9.63 7.78
CA ARG A 116 -10.12 -10.37 7.45
C ARG A 116 -8.91 -9.76 8.16
N LYS A 117 -7.89 -10.59 8.37
CA LYS A 117 -6.62 -10.19 8.98
C LYS A 117 -5.46 -10.96 8.35
N ALA A 118 -4.35 -10.25 8.12
CA ALA A 118 -3.05 -10.84 7.81
C ALA A 118 -1.98 -10.26 8.75
N ILE A 119 -0.90 -11.02 8.96
CA ILE A 119 0.31 -10.56 9.64
C ILE A 119 1.45 -10.70 8.64
N VAL A 120 2.17 -9.60 8.39
CA VAL A 120 3.27 -9.55 7.42
C VAL A 120 4.57 -9.21 8.15
N PRO A 121 5.56 -10.12 8.21
CA PRO A 121 6.87 -9.86 8.81
C PRO A 121 7.84 -9.15 7.85
N GLY A 122 8.92 -8.59 8.37
CA GLY A 122 10.05 -8.12 7.56
C GLY A 122 9.77 -6.81 6.80
N ILE A 123 9.02 -5.91 7.42
CA ILE A 123 8.47 -4.71 6.78
C ILE A 123 9.28 -3.43 7.07
N LEU A 124 10.11 -3.42 8.12
CA LEU A 124 10.94 -2.31 8.55
C LEU A 124 12.32 -2.39 7.89
N VAL A 125 12.57 -1.50 6.93
CA VAL A 125 13.90 -1.37 6.29
C VAL A 125 14.74 -0.36 7.08
N TRP A 126 15.57 -0.86 8.00
CA TRP A 126 16.44 -0.05 8.85
C TRP A 126 17.64 0.56 8.11
N ARG A 127 18.01 1.79 8.48
CA ARG A 127 19.17 2.52 7.97
C ARG A 127 19.92 3.24 9.09
#